data_AF-S4P516-F1
#
_entry.id   AF-S4P516-F1
#
_cell.length_a   1.000
_cell.length_b   1.000
_cell.length_c   1.000
_cell.angle_alpha   90.00
_cell.angle_beta   90.00
_cell.angle_gamma   90.00
#
_symmetry.space_group_name_H-M   'P 1'
#
loop_
_entity.id
_entity.type
_entity.pdbx_description
1 polymer ?
#
loop_
_entity_poly.entity_id
_entity_poly.type
_entity_poly.pdbx_seq_one_letter_code
_entity_poly.pdbx_strand_id
1 'polypeptide(L)'
;MIKRITHKHPEVEQEIRKDMPAPDMAPLEEKLSYLKSNIFKSLPTSRLTSKTDSPAYSRVATHITAFKKCLVEQGKVLVESQHWESVMNYVFLAWSYVRATPVWDNQPHNTQRKQCFKALTNFCMTALKKGGFGKVF
;
A
#
# COMPACT_ATOMS: atom_id res chain seq x y z
N MET A 1 4.84 -23.94 8.01
CA MET A 1 5.73 -24.76 8.85
C MET A 1 6.39 -23.92 9.94
N ILE A 2 7.11 -22.85 9.60
CA ILE A 2 7.76 -21.93 10.57
C ILE A 2 6.77 -21.27 11.55
N LYS A 3 5.64 -20.72 11.08
CA LYS A 3 4.58 -20.13 11.96
C LYS A 3 4.06 -21.10 13.04
N ARG A 4 4.13 -22.41 12.81
CA ARG A 4 3.64 -23.43 13.76
C ARG A 4 4.69 -23.78 14.83
N ILE A 5 5.97 -23.56 14.52
CA ILE A 5 7.11 -23.77 15.42
C ILE A 5 7.27 -22.55 16.33
N THR A 6 7.20 -21.33 15.78
CA THR A 6 7.28 -20.08 16.56
C THR A 6 6.13 -19.94 17.56
N HIS A 7 4.92 -20.41 17.23
CA HIS A 7 3.80 -20.43 18.17
C HIS A 7 4.06 -21.36 19.38
N LYS A 8 4.80 -22.45 19.20
CA LYS A 8 5.12 -23.39 20.29
C LYS A 8 6.31 -22.93 21.14
N HIS A 9 7.14 -22.04 20.59
CA HIS A 9 8.39 -21.56 21.19
C HIS A 9 8.53 -20.04 20.97
N PRO A 10 7.84 -19.20 21.76
CA PRO A 10 7.88 -17.73 21.62
C PRO A 10 9.28 -17.13 21.73
N GLU A 11 10.16 -17.76 22.50
CA GLU A 11 11.57 -17.42 22.66
C GLU A 11 12.34 -17.49 21.33
N VAL A 12 12.06 -18.52 20.51
CA VAL A 12 12.67 -18.71 19.19
C VAL A 12 12.18 -17.65 18.21
N GLU A 13 10.93 -17.20 18.32
CA GLU A 13 10.41 -16.12 17.49
C GLU A 13 11.13 -14.79 17.74
N GLN A 14 11.50 -14.51 19.00
CA GLN A 14 12.22 -13.28 19.35
C GLN A 14 13.66 -13.29 18.85
N GLU A 15 14.36 -14.42 18.93
CA GLU A 15 15.73 -14.55 18.39
C GLU A 15 15.75 -14.43 16.87
N ILE A 16 14.88 -15.19 16.17
CA ILE A 16 14.77 -15.13 14.71
C ILE A 16 14.50 -13.70 14.21
N ARG A 17 13.69 -12.92 14.94
CA ARG A 17 13.38 -11.54 14.57
C ARG A 17 14.56 -10.58 14.71
N LYS A 18 15.47 -10.82 15.66
CA LYS A 18 16.67 -9.97 15.84
C LYS A 18 17.64 -10.14 14.67
N ASP A 19 17.70 -11.33 14.10
CA ASP A 19 18.63 -11.66 13.02
C ASP A 19 18.02 -11.50 11.62
N MET A 20 16.71 -11.24 11.53
CA MET A 20 16.02 -11.08 10.25
C MET A 20 16.26 -9.67 9.67
N PRO A 21 16.74 -9.57 8.42
CA PRO A 21 16.91 -8.27 7.79
C PRO A 21 15.56 -7.57 7.58
N ALA A 22 15.59 -6.24 7.57
CA ALA A 22 14.41 -5.45 7.24
C ALA A 22 13.90 -5.81 5.83
N PRO A 23 12.56 -5.88 5.63
CA PRO A 23 11.98 -6.10 4.31
C PRO A 23 12.47 -5.07 3.28
N ASP A 24 12.87 -5.55 2.10
CA ASP A 24 13.22 -4.71 0.97
C ASP A 24 11.96 -4.01 0.40
N MET A 25 12.06 -2.69 0.23
CA MET A 25 10.98 -1.84 -0.27
C MET A 25 10.98 -1.71 -1.79
N ALA A 26 12.12 -1.92 -2.46
CA ALA A 26 12.24 -1.68 -3.90
C ALA A 26 11.23 -2.51 -4.73
N PRO A 27 11.04 -3.82 -4.48
CA PRO A 27 10.05 -4.61 -5.22
C PRO A 27 8.60 -4.13 -4.99
N LEU A 28 8.32 -3.57 -3.80
CA LEU A 28 7.00 -3.05 -3.47
C LEU A 28 6.71 -1.77 -4.25
N GLU A 29 7.69 -0.86 -4.27
CA GLU A 29 7.64 0.40 -5.01
C GLU A 29 7.52 0.18 -6.51
N GLU A 30 8.37 -0.68 -7.08
CA GLU A 30 8.34 -1.03 -8.50
C GLU A 30 6.96 -1.53 -8.92
N LYS A 31 6.34 -2.37 -8.09
CA LYS A 31 5.00 -2.90 -8.38
C LYS A 31 3.93 -1.81 -8.33
N LEU A 32 3.97 -0.93 -7.34
CA LEU A 32 3.05 0.22 -7.25
C LEU A 32 3.25 1.18 -8.43
N SER A 33 4.49 1.43 -8.83
CA SER A 33 4.86 2.26 -9.97
C SER A 33 4.34 1.69 -11.29
N TYR A 34 4.52 0.38 -11.51
CA TYR A 34 3.98 -0.33 -12.66
C TYR A 34 2.45 -0.24 -12.73
N LEU A 35 1.76 -0.53 -11.63
CA LEU A 35 0.29 -0.49 -11.58
C LEU A 35 -0.26 0.93 -11.76
N LYS A 36 0.38 1.93 -11.16
CA LYS A 36 0.05 3.35 -11.41
C LYS A 36 0.22 3.69 -12.89
N SER A 37 1.31 3.26 -13.51
CA SER A 37 1.56 3.52 -14.93
C SER A 37 0.47 2.93 -15.82
N ASN A 38 -0.05 1.74 -15.49
CA ASN A 38 -1.16 1.14 -16.23
C ASN A 38 -2.47 1.94 -16.13
N ILE A 39 -2.73 2.60 -14.99
CA ILE A 39 -3.87 3.51 -14.87
C ILE A 39 -3.74 4.63 -15.91
N PHE A 40 -2.58 5.27 -16.00
CA PHE A 40 -2.36 6.38 -16.93
C PHE A 40 -2.31 5.96 -18.40
N LYS A 41 -1.72 4.80 -18.71
CA LYS A 41 -1.65 4.27 -20.09
C LYS A 41 -3.02 3.92 -20.66
N SER A 42 -3.99 3.57 -19.80
CA SER A 42 -5.33 3.19 -20.23
C SER A 42 -6.31 4.37 -20.37
N LEU A 43 -5.90 5.58 -19.94
CA LEU A 43 -6.67 6.80 -20.13
C LEU A 43 -6.75 7.21 -21.62
N PRO A 44 -7.78 7.97 -22.02
CA PRO A 44 -7.81 8.59 -23.34
C PRO A 44 -6.58 9.48 -23.60
N THR A 45 -5.98 9.33 -24.79
CA THR A 45 -4.82 10.12 -25.22
C THR A 45 -5.20 11.40 -25.95
N SER A 46 -6.41 11.44 -26.52
CA SER A 46 -6.92 12.60 -27.25
C SER A 46 -7.10 13.81 -26.33
N ARG A 47 -6.70 14.98 -26.81
CA ARG A 47 -6.91 16.26 -26.11
C ARG A 47 -8.38 16.70 -26.10
N LEU A 48 -9.20 16.14 -27.00
CA LEU A 48 -10.62 16.47 -27.14
C LEU A 48 -11.52 15.66 -26.20
N THR A 49 -10.96 14.72 -25.45
CA THR A 49 -11.70 13.87 -24.50
C THR A 49 -11.29 14.18 -23.07
N SER A 50 -12.26 14.27 -22.16
CA SER A 50 -11.97 14.35 -20.73
C SER A 50 -11.23 13.10 -20.27
N LYS A 51 -10.32 13.28 -19.30
CA LYS A 51 -9.54 12.20 -18.68
C LYS A 51 -10.06 11.84 -17.29
N THR A 52 -11.09 12.54 -16.81
CA THR A 52 -11.63 12.43 -15.45
C THR A 52 -13.15 12.21 -15.42
N ASP A 53 -13.77 12.04 -16.58
CA ASP A 53 -15.19 11.73 -16.74
C ASP A 53 -15.50 10.23 -16.54
N SER A 54 -16.79 9.88 -16.60
CA SER A 54 -17.25 8.50 -16.40
C SER A 54 -16.73 7.52 -17.46
N PRO A 55 -16.73 7.83 -18.77
CA PRO A 55 -16.09 6.98 -19.78
C PRO A 55 -14.60 6.72 -19.53
N ALA A 56 -13.82 7.75 -19.18
CA ALA A 56 -12.40 7.59 -18.85
C ALA A 56 -12.22 6.70 -17.61
N TYR A 57 -13.07 6.87 -16.59
CA TYR A 57 -13.06 6.00 -15.40
C TYR A 57 -13.31 4.53 -15.76
N SER A 58 -14.35 4.25 -16.54
CA SER A 58 -14.72 2.88 -16.94
C SER A 58 -13.57 2.15 -17.63
N ARG A 59 -12.77 2.85 -18.44
CA ARG A 59 -11.58 2.28 -19.11
C ARG A 59 -10.49 1.86 -18.14
N VAL A 60 -10.37 2.51 -16.99
CA VAL A 60 -9.26 2.30 -16.05
C VAL A 60 -9.68 1.66 -14.73
N ALA A 61 -10.98 1.41 -14.52
CA ALA A 61 -11.54 0.89 -13.27
C ALA A 61 -10.85 -0.42 -12.80
N THR A 62 -10.54 -1.32 -13.72
CA THR A 62 -9.81 -2.56 -13.43
C THR A 62 -8.39 -2.28 -12.94
N HIS A 63 -7.69 -1.30 -13.53
CA HIS A 63 -6.33 -0.93 -13.12
C HIS A 63 -6.30 -0.24 -11.76
N ILE A 64 -7.29 0.62 -11.45
CA ILE A 64 -7.47 1.20 -10.12
C ILE A 64 -7.69 0.10 -9.08
N THR A 65 -8.55 -0.88 -9.41
CA THR A 65 -8.85 -2.01 -8.52
C THR A 65 -7.60 -2.87 -8.25
N ALA A 66 -6.81 -3.14 -9.29
CA ALA A 66 -5.54 -3.86 -9.16
C ALA A 66 -4.51 -3.09 -8.31
N PHE A 67 -4.38 -1.78 -8.53
CA PHE A 67 -3.52 -0.91 -7.73
C PHE A 67 -3.92 -0.92 -6.25
N LYS A 68 -5.20 -0.72 -5.94
CA LYS A 68 -5.72 -0.77 -4.57
C LYS A 68 -5.46 -2.13 -3.91
N LYS A 69 -5.77 -3.22 -4.62
CA LYS A 69 -5.57 -4.59 -4.11
C LYS A 69 -4.11 -4.81 -3.72
N CYS A 70 -3.19 -4.52 -4.64
CA CYS A 70 -1.76 -4.64 -4.39
C CYS A 70 -1.30 -3.81 -3.20
N LEU A 71 -1.71 -2.54 -3.12
CA LEU A 71 -1.36 -1.64 -2.02
C LEU A 71 -1.78 -2.19 -0.66
N VAL A 72 -3.00 -2.71 -0.57
CA VAL A 72 -3.54 -3.26 0.68
C VAL A 72 -2.88 -4.58 1.05
N GLU A 73 -2.62 -5.46 0.08
CA GLU A 73 -1.96 -6.75 0.31
C GLU A 73 -0.52 -6.57 0.79
N GLN A 74 0.28 -5.73 0.14
CA GLN A 74 1.64 -5.40 0.57
C GLN A 74 1.67 -4.84 2.00
N GLY A 75 0.78 -3.89 2.30
CA GLY A 75 0.70 -3.31 3.65
C GLY A 75 0.27 -4.30 4.73
N LYS A 76 -0.66 -5.23 4.42
CA LYS A 76 -1.04 -6.31 5.35
C LYS A 76 0.13 -7.24 5.65
N VAL A 77 0.88 -7.66 4.62
CA VAL A 77 2.05 -8.51 4.78
C VAL A 77 3.10 -7.83 5.67
N LEU A 78 3.37 -6.54 5.46
CA LEU A 78 4.30 -5.78 6.31
C LEU A 78 3.80 -5.68 7.75
N VAL A 79 2.51 -5.40 7.98
CA VAL A 79 1.94 -5.37 9.34
C VAL A 79 2.01 -6.73 10.02
N GLU A 80 1.78 -7.82 9.30
CA GLU A 80 1.91 -9.20 9.81
C GLU A 80 3.35 -9.55 10.15
N SER A 81 4.33 -8.98 9.44
CA SER A 81 5.76 -9.16 9.72
C SER A 81 6.23 -8.43 10.98
N GLN A 82 5.45 -7.47 11.48
CA GLN A 82 5.75 -6.66 12.67
C GLN A 82 7.04 -5.82 12.58
N HIS A 83 7.60 -5.63 11.38
CA HIS A 83 8.66 -4.65 11.14
C HIS A 83 8.03 -3.25 11.02
N TRP A 84 7.77 -2.62 12.16
CA TRP A 84 6.95 -1.39 12.23
C TRP A 84 7.56 -0.20 11.51
N GLU A 85 8.89 -0.06 11.52
CA GLU A 85 9.59 0.97 10.75
C GLU A 85 9.38 0.77 9.24
N SER A 86 9.49 -0.47 8.76
CA SER A 86 9.18 -0.84 7.37
C SER A 86 7.72 -0.55 7.01
N VAL A 87 6.77 -0.76 7.93
CA VAL A 87 5.37 -0.35 7.72
C VAL A 87 5.24 1.16 7.55
N MET A 88 5.94 1.96 8.36
CA MET A 88 5.93 3.42 8.24
C MET A 88 6.55 3.90 6.92
N ASN A 89 7.71 3.35 6.55
CA ASN A 89 8.36 3.65 5.26
C ASN A 89 7.44 3.34 4.09
N TYR A 90 6.77 2.17 4.13
CA TYR A 90 5.79 1.80 3.12
C TYR A 90 4.58 2.75 3.10
N VAL A 91 4.07 3.19 4.25
CA VAL A 91 2.98 4.17 4.32
C VAL A 91 3.35 5.46 3.60
N PHE A 92 4.53 6.04 3.89
CA PHE A 92 4.97 7.29 3.25
C PHE A 92 5.16 7.13 1.74
N LEU A 93 5.80 6.03 1.35
CA LEU A 93 6.00 5.67 -0.05
C LEU A 93 4.65 5.55 -0.78
N ALA A 94 3.79 4.63 -0.34
CA ALA A 94 2.51 4.36 -0.99
C ALA A 94 1.57 5.57 -0.97
N TRP A 95 1.62 6.42 0.05
CA TRP A 95 0.83 7.66 0.12
C TRP A 95 1.10 8.58 -1.07
N SER A 96 2.37 8.73 -1.45
CA SER A 96 2.76 9.54 -2.60
C SER A 96 2.18 8.98 -3.91
N TYR A 97 2.17 7.65 -4.08
CA TYR A 97 1.59 6.97 -5.24
C TYR A 97 0.07 7.08 -5.29
N VAL A 98 -0.64 6.91 -4.17
CA VAL A 98 -2.09 7.12 -4.11
C VAL A 98 -2.43 8.56 -4.46
N ARG A 99 -1.69 9.53 -3.92
CA ARG A 99 -1.88 10.97 -4.21
C ARG A 99 -1.69 11.28 -5.69
N ALA A 100 -0.77 10.60 -6.36
CA ALA A 100 -0.51 10.76 -7.79
C ALA A 100 -1.54 10.09 -8.70
N THR A 101 -2.50 9.30 -8.20
CA THR A 101 -3.57 8.76 -9.06
C THR A 101 -4.54 9.87 -9.54
N PRO A 102 -5.38 9.64 -10.56
CA PRO A 102 -6.38 10.61 -10.98
C PRO A 102 -7.42 10.91 -9.88
N VAL A 103 -7.97 12.12 -9.91
CA VAL A 103 -9.19 12.50 -9.19
C VAL A 103 -10.29 12.64 -10.23
N TRP A 104 -11.41 11.97 -10.01
CA TRP A 104 -12.51 11.88 -10.96
C TRP A 104 -13.57 12.93 -10.67
N ASP A 105 -14.23 13.42 -11.72
CA ASP A 105 -15.27 14.45 -11.60
C ASP A 105 -16.47 13.90 -10.80
N ASN A 106 -16.82 12.64 -11.08
CA ASN A 106 -17.89 11.94 -10.37
C ASN A 106 -17.40 11.41 -9.00
N GLN A 107 -17.99 11.89 -7.91
CA GLN A 107 -17.55 11.59 -6.54
C GLN A 107 -17.45 10.08 -6.19
N PRO A 108 -18.41 9.21 -6.57
CA PRO A 108 -18.32 7.76 -6.35
C PRO A 108 -17.08 7.10 -6.95
N HIS A 109 -16.55 7.60 -8.07
CA HIS A 109 -15.35 7.07 -8.71
C HIS A 109 -14.08 7.27 -7.86
N ASN A 110 -14.10 8.23 -6.94
CA ASN A 110 -13.00 8.48 -6.00
C ASN A 110 -13.02 7.55 -4.77
N THR A 111 -14.02 6.67 -4.63
CA THR A 111 -14.15 5.77 -3.47
C THR A 111 -12.92 4.89 -3.28
N GLN A 112 -12.37 4.34 -4.37
CA GLN A 112 -11.19 3.47 -4.28
C GLN A 112 -9.95 4.23 -3.79
N ARG A 113 -9.75 5.47 -4.23
CA ARG A 113 -8.68 6.35 -3.77
C ARG A 113 -8.82 6.65 -2.27
N LYS A 114 -10.03 6.99 -1.82
CA LYS A 114 -10.35 7.20 -0.39
C LYS A 114 -10.07 5.94 0.45
N GLN A 115 -10.44 4.76 -0.08
CA GLN A 115 -10.15 3.47 0.58
C GLN A 115 -8.65 3.20 0.71
N CYS A 116 -7.83 3.57 -0.29
CA CYS A 116 -6.37 3.45 -0.18
C CYS A 116 -5.82 4.29 0.97
N PHE A 117 -6.19 5.57 1.05
CA PHE A 117 -5.76 6.43 2.17
C PHE A 117 -6.23 5.89 3.51
N LYS A 118 -7.49 5.43 3.62
CA LYS A 118 -8.00 4.80 4.84
C LYS A 118 -7.18 3.58 5.25
N ALA A 119 -6.78 2.73 4.30
CA ALA A 119 -5.93 1.58 4.58
C ALA A 119 -4.54 2.00 5.08
N LEU A 120 -3.90 2.98 4.42
CA LEU A 120 -2.60 3.51 4.83
C LEU A 120 -2.65 4.15 6.23
N THR A 121 -3.71 4.91 6.53
CA THR A 121 -3.94 5.45 7.88
C THR A 121 -4.04 4.33 8.90
N ASN A 122 -4.77 3.26 8.62
CA ASN A 122 -4.88 2.13 9.54
C ASN A 122 -3.54 1.42 9.78
N PHE A 123 -2.73 1.26 8.73
CA PHE A 123 -1.37 0.70 8.87
C PHE A 123 -0.48 1.61 9.70
N CYS A 124 -0.51 2.92 9.44
CA CYS A 124 0.21 3.94 10.21
C CYS A 124 -0.17 3.87 11.70
N MET A 125 -1.47 3.91 12.01
CA MET A 125 -1.94 3.83 13.40
C MET A 125 -1.55 2.52 14.08
N THR A 126 -1.57 1.41 13.34
CA THR A 126 -1.13 0.11 13.87
C THR A 126 0.36 0.13 14.19
N ALA A 127 1.18 0.63 13.27
CA ALA A 127 2.62 0.77 13.47
C ALA A 127 2.91 1.71 14.64
N LEU A 128 2.28 2.88 14.71
CA LEU A 128 2.47 3.83 15.81
C LEU A 128 2.15 3.22 17.18
N LYS A 129 1.05 2.47 17.28
CA LYS A 129 0.62 1.83 18.53
C LYS A 129 1.55 0.68 18.96
N LYS A 130 2.09 -0.08 18.01
CA LYS A 130 2.86 -1.32 18.29
C LYS A 130 4.37 -1.16 18.15
N GLY A 131 4.83 -0.11 17.47
CA GLY A 131 6.22 0.11 17.06
C GLY A 131 7.10 0.77 18.09
N GLY A 132 6.56 1.21 19.22
CA GLY A 132 7.37 1.76 20.30
C GLY A 132 8.14 3.03 19.93
N PHE A 133 7.70 3.77 18.90
CA PHE A 133 8.37 4.97 18.38
C PHE A 133 8.50 6.11 19.41
N GLY A 134 7.80 6.04 20.54
CA GLY A 134 7.89 7.00 21.65
C GLY A 134 8.91 6.66 22.74
N LYS A 135 9.71 5.59 22.59
CA LYS A 135 10.71 5.18 23.62
C LYS A 135 12.10 5.80 23.45
N VAL A 136 12.23 6.80 22.57
CA VAL A 136 13.47 7.55 22.35
C VAL A 136 13.27 8.99 22.82
N PHE A 137 13.04 9.17 24.12
CA PHE A 137 13.21 10.42 24.86
C PHE A 137 13.53 10.08 26.32
#